data_AF-A0A851A8S4-F1
#
_entry.id   AF-A0A851A8S4-F1
#
_cell.length_a   1.000
_cell.length_b   1.000
_cell.length_c   1.000
_cell.angle_alpha   90.00
_cell.angle_beta   90.00
_cell.angle_gamma   90.00
#
_symmetry.space_group_name_H-M   'P 1'
#
loop_
_entity.id
_entity.type
_entity.pdbx_description
1 polymer ?
#
loop_
_entity_poly.entity_id
_entity_poly.type
_entity_poly.pdbx_seq_one_letter_code
_entity_poly.pdbx_strand_id
1 'polypeptide(L)'
;ISHVEMSVILHFIYGGILDFPDKVDVGRMLGIADMYGLDGLKEVAIYILKRDYCNFFQKPVPGKQQPVLECMAIAHSLGVESLYAACMKWVGKHFAKCLSERSFASLPTELQNNCLVMLINSLVSSI
;
A
#
# COMPACT_ATOMS: atom_id res chain seq x y z
N ILE A 1 9.32 -13.70 -14.54
CA ILE A 1 9.42 -13.95 -13.08
C ILE A 1 10.89 -14.16 -12.73
N SER A 2 11.39 -13.49 -11.69
CA SER A 2 12.77 -13.65 -11.23
C SER A 2 12.93 -14.93 -10.39
N HIS A 3 14.17 -15.41 -10.22
CA HIS A 3 14.46 -16.57 -9.37
C HIS A 3 13.98 -16.36 -7.92
N VAL A 4 14.04 -15.11 -7.43
CA VAL A 4 13.61 -14.76 -6.06
C VAL A 4 12.09 -14.86 -5.93
N GLU A 5 11.33 -14.30 -6.88
CA GLU A 5 9.86 -14.40 -6.91
C GLU A 5 9.39 -15.86 -6.96
N MET A 6 10.01 -16.67 -7.82
CA MET A 6 9.69 -18.10 -7.93
C MET A 6 10.02 -18.84 -6.63
N SER A 7 11.13 -18.48 -5.97
CA SER A 7 11.48 -19.04 -4.67
C SER A 7 10.41 -18.73 -3.62
N VAL A 8 9.92 -17.48 -3.55
CA VAL A 8 8.84 -17.10 -2.62
C VAL A 8 7.58 -17.92 -2.87
N ILE A 9 7.19 -18.10 -4.13
CA ILE A 9 6.01 -18.91 -4.49
C ILE A 9 6.18 -20.36 -4.05
N LEU A 10 7.33 -20.98 -4.32
CA LEU A 10 7.57 -22.37 -3.94
C LEU A 10 7.59 -22.55 -2.42
N HIS A 11 8.23 -21.64 -1.69
CA HIS A 11 8.21 -21.66 -0.23
C HIS A 11 6.81 -21.41 0.34
N PHE A 12 5.97 -20.63 -0.35
CA PHE A 12 4.58 -20.45 0.05
C PHE A 12 3.78 -21.75 -0.14
N ILE A 13 3.84 -22.36 -1.33
CA ILE A 13 3.08 -23.57 -1.66
C ILE A 13 3.50 -24.76 -0.80
N TYR A 14 4.80 -24.96 -0.60
CA TYR A 14 5.33 -26.16 0.06
C TYR A 14 5.72 -25.93 1.53
N GLY A 15 5.90 -24.68 1.95
CA GLY A 15 6.37 -24.32 3.29
C GLY A 15 5.45 -23.39 4.08
N GLY A 16 4.38 -22.85 3.47
CA GLY A 16 3.42 -22.00 4.15
C GLY A 16 4.01 -20.70 4.72
N ILE A 17 4.99 -20.09 4.05
CA ILE A 17 5.63 -18.86 4.54
C ILE A 17 4.63 -17.70 4.64
N LEU A 18 4.79 -16.89 5.68
CA LEU A 18 3.96 -15.70 5.95
C LEU A 18 4.75 -14.39 5.90
N ASP A 19 6.01 -14.45 5.48
CA ASP A 19 6.88 -13.30 5.35
C ASP A 19 7.74 -13.43 4.09
N PHE A 20 8.19 -12.28 3.55
CA PHE A 20 9.05 -12.24 2.37
C PHE A 20 10.51 -12.03 2.78
N PRO A 21 11.47 -12.66 2.07
CA PRO A 21 12.88 -12.37 2.23
C PRO A 21 13.17 -10.88 2.03
N ASP A 22 14.21 -10.38 2.70
CA ASP A 22 14.69 -9.02 2.53
C ASP A 22 14.94 -8.71 1.04
N LYS A 23 14.56 -7.50 0.61
CA LYS A 23 14.71 -6.96 -0.77
C LYS A 23 13.71 -7.47 -1.81
N VAL A 24 12.72 -8.28 -1.42
CA VAL A 24 11.61 -8.59 -2.32
C VAL A 24 10.69 -7.39 -2.45
N ASP A 25 10.38 -7.00 -3.69
CA ASP A 25 9.35 -5.99 -3.96
C ASP A 25 7.97 -6.60 -3.69
N VAL A 26 7.35 -6.16 -2.58
CA VAL A 26 6.06 -6.67 -2.10
C VAL A 26 4.94 -6.33 -3.08
N GLY A 27 4.98 -5.15 -3.71
CA GLY A 27 3.97 -4.74 -4.71
C GLY A 27 4.05 -5.61 -5.97
N ARG A 28 5.26 -5.93 -6.42
CA ARG A 28 5.48 -6.87 -7.51
C ARG A 28 5.02 -8.28 -7.15
N MET A 29 5.32 -8.76 -5.94
CA MET A 29 4.83 -10.06 -5.46
C MET A 29 3.31 -10.11 -5.36
N LEU A 30 2.67 -9.02 -4.93
CA LEU A 30 1.21 -8.90 -4.88
C LEU A 30 0.60 -9.07 -6.28
N GLY A 31 1.15 -8.40 -7.29
CA GLY A 31 0.70 -8.55 -8.69
C GLY A 31 0.93 -9.97 -9.25
N ILE A 32 2.05 -10.60 -8.88
CA ILE A 32 2.33 -11.99 -9.27
C ILE A 32 1.33 -12.94 -8.59
N ALA A 33 1.07 -12.78 -7.29
CA ALA A 33 0.11 -13.60 -6.56
C ALA A 33 -1.30 -13.49 -7.17
N ASP A 34 -1.72 -12.29 -7.54
CA ASP A 34 -2.99 -12.04 -8.22
C ASP A 34 -3.04 -12.71 -9.61
N MET A 35 -1.99 -12.53 -10.42
CA MET A 35 -1.88 -13.14 -11.76
C MET A 35 -1.95 -14.68 -11.73
N TYR A 36 -1.35 -15.31 -10.71
CA TYR A 36 -1.36 -16.77 -10.55
C TYR A 36 -2.57 -17.30 -9.76
N GLY A 37 -3.49 -16.44 -9.30
CA GLY A 37 -4.65 -16.86 -8.50
C GLY A 37 -4.28 -17.45 -7.14
N LEU A 38 -3.15 -17.02 -6.55
CA LEU A 38 -2.68 -17.48 -5.25
C LEU A 38 -3.23 -16.58 -4.15
N ASP A 39 -4.52 -16.71 -3.84
CA ASP A 39 -5.24 -15.82 -2.91
C ASP A 39 -4.58 -15.76 -1.52
N GLY A 40 -4.10 -16.88 -0.99
CA GLY A 40 -3.40 -16.90 0.30
C GLY A 40 -2.09 -16.09 0.27
N LEU A 41 -1.35 -16.13 -0.85
CA LEU A 41 -0.12 -15.35 -1.01
C LEU A 41 -0.43 -13.86 -1.23
N LYS A 42 -1.54 -13.56 -1.91
CA LYS A 42 -2.07 -12.20 -2.07
C LYS A 42 -2.38 -11.58 -0.71
N GLU A 43 -3.07 -12.32 0.17
CA GLU A 43 -3.35 -11.86 1.54
C GLU A 43 -2.08 -11.65 2.37
N VAL A 44 -1.08 -12.53 2.22
CA VAL A 44 0.24 -12.35 2.85
C VAL A 44 0.92 -11.06 2.35
N ALA A 45 0.91 -10.79 1.04
CA ALA A 45 1.48 -9.56 0.50
C ALA A 45 0.75 -8.30 1.00
N ILE A 46 -0.60 -8.34 1.07
CA ILE A 46 -1.41 -7.25 1.65
C ILE A 46 -1.08 -7.06 3.13
N TYR A 47 -0.89 -8.13 3.88
CA TYR A 47 -0.49 -8.08 5.28
C TYR A 47 0.88 -7.40 5.45
N ILE A 48 1.87 -7.80 4.65
CA ILE A 48 3.22 -7.22 4.67
C ILE A 48 3.18 -5.72 4.30
N LEU A 49 2.40 -5.32 3.28
CA LEU A 49 2.19 -3.90 2.95
C LEU A 49 1.60 -3.13 4.14
N LYS A 50 0.59 -3.68 4.81
CA LYS A 50 0.00 -3.06 6.01
C LYS A 50 1.03 -2.93 7.15
N ARG A 51 1.87 -3.94 7.35
CA ARG A 51 2.89 -3.99 8.41
C ARG A 51 4.03 -3.00 8.14
N ASP A 52 4.66 -3.11 6.97
CA ASP A 52 5.96 -2.51 6.70
C ASP A 52 5.83 -1.11 6.07
N TYR A 53 4.81 -0.88 5.23
CA TYR A 53 4.57 0.42 4.62
C TYR A 53 3.63 1.27 5.46
N CYS A 54 2.56 0.67 5.97
CA CYS A 54 1.53 1.45 6.66
C CYS A 54 1.71 1.52 8.17
N ASN A 55 2.61 0.73 8.77
CA ASN A 55 2.70 0.55 10.22
C ASN A 55 1.31 0.35 10.85
N PHE A 56 0.51 -0.51 10.23
CA PHE A 56 -0.90 -0.78 10.56
C PHE A 56 -1.77 0.46 10.71
N PHE A 57 -1.49 1.52 9.96
CA PHE A 57 -2.21 2.80 10.00
C PHE A 57 -2.21 3.46 11.39
N GLN A 58 -1.16 3.23 12.18
CA GLN A 58 -0.92 3.94 13.44
C GLN A 58 -0.66 5.44 13.20
N LYS A 59 -0.55 6.22 14.28
CA LYS A 59 -0.27 7.66 14.18
C LYS A 59 1.03 7.91 13.38
N PRO A 60 1.07 8.96 12.54
CA PRO A 60 2.24 9.28 11.72
C PRO A 60 3.45 9.57 12.61
N VAL A 61 4.49 8.75 12.43
CA VAL A 61 5.83 9.01 12.95
C VAL A 61 6.53 9.97 11.98
N PRO A 62 7.21 11.02 12.45
CA PRO A 62 7.90 11.96 11.56
C PRO A 62 8.83 11.24 10.56
N GLY A 63 8.69 11.56 9.28
CA GLY A 63 9.52 11.00 8.20
C GLY A 63 9.13 9.60 7.72
N LYS A 64 7.98 9.05 8.14
CA LYS A 64 7.47 7.73 7.73
C LYS A 64 6.13 7.79 6.98
N GLN A 65 5.83 8.90 6.32
CA GLN A 65 4.59 9.09 5.56
C GLN A 65 4.75 8.60 4.12
N GLN A 66 5.96 8.72 3.56
CA GLN A 66 6.31 8.25 2.23
C GLN A 66 5.86 6.79 1.97
N PRO A 67 6.13 5.80 2.84
CA PRO A 67 5.74 4.42 2.57
C PRO A 67 4.21 4.24 2.51
N VAL A 68 3.43 5.00 3.28
CA VAL A 68 1.96 4.95 3.19
C VAL A 68 1.47 5.45 1.82
N LEU A 69 2.08 6.51 1.29
CA LEU A 69 1.75 7.05 -0.04
C LEU A 69 2.17 6.09 -1.16
N GLU A 70 3.32 5.42 -1.01
CA GLU A 70 3.76 4.36 -1.94
C GLU A 70 2.79 3.17 -1.92
N CYS A 71 2.37 2.71 -0.73
CA CYS A 71 1.39 1.65 -0.57
C CYS A 71 0.03 2.03 -1.16
N MET A 72 -0.40 3.28 -1.02
CA MET A 72 -1.60 3.80 -1.67
C MET A 72 -1.52 3.69 -3.20
N ALA A 73 -0.38 4.05 -3.79
CA ALA A 73 -0.17 3.94 -5.23
C ALA A 73 -0.15 2.48 -5.72
N ILE A 74 0.49 1.59 -4.96
CA ILE A 74 0.49 0.14 -5.23
C ILE A 74 -0.92 -0.43 -5.16
N ALA A 75 -1.68 -0.09 -4.11
CA ALA A 75 -3.04 -0.59 -3.92
C ALA A 75 -3.98 -0.13 -5.04
N HIS A 76 -3.84 1.14 -5.48
CA HIS A 76 -4.59 1.67 -6.60
C HIS A 76 -4.25 0.97 -7.92
N SER A 77 -2.96 0.76 -8.23
CA SER A 77 -2.54 0.15 -9.49
C SER A 77 -2.92 -1.33 -9.60
N LEU A 78 -3.00 -2.04 -8.46
CA LEU A 78 -3.36 -3.46 -8.39
C LEU A 78 -4.85 -3.69 -8.02
N GLY A 79 -5.67 -2.65 -7.93
CA GLY A 79 -7.11 -2.76 -7.64
C GLY A 79 -7.44 -3.34 -6.27
N VAL A 80 -6.56 -3.16 -5.27
CA VAL A 80 -6.79 -3.63 -3.90
C VAL A 80 -7.55 -2.58 -3.10
N GLU A 81 -8.86 -2.49 -3.37
CA GLU A 81 -9.74 -1.43 -2.88
C GLU A 81 -9.74 -1.28 -1.35
N SER A 82 -9.73 -2.38 -0.61
CA SER A 82 -9.75 -2.34 0.86
C SER A 82 -8.48 -1.71 1.45
N LEU A 83 -7.33 -1.95 0.82
CA LEU A 83 -6.04 -1.38 1.21
C LEU A 83 -5.96 0.09 0.76
N TYR A 84 -6.37 0.38 -0.47
CA TYR A 84 -6.41 1.73 -1.01
C TYR A 84 -7.29 2.66 -0.16
N ALA A 85 -8.51 2.23 0.18
CA ALA A 85 -9.43 2.98 1.03
C ALA A 85 -8.85 3.22 2.44
N ALA A 86 -8.14 2.24 3.00
CA ALA A 86 -7.46 2.39 4.29
C ALA A 86 -6.32 3.42 4.23
N CYS A 87 -5.50 3.39 3.18
CA CYS A 87 -4.46 4.39 2.94
C CYS A 87 -5.05 5.78 2.75
N MET A 88 -6.07 5.93 1.90
CA MET A 88 -6.77 7.20 1.67
C MET A 88 -7.32 7.79 2.97
N LYS A 89 -8.02 6.98 3.76
CA LYS A 89 -8.56 7.40 5.07
C LYS A 89 -7.46 7.89 6.01
N TRP A 90 -6.32 7.19 6.04
CA TRP A 90 -5.18 7.57 6.87
C TRP A 90 -4.53 8.88 6.39
N VAL A 91 -4.32 9.02 5.08
CA VAL A 91 -3.77 10.22 4.46
C VAL A 91 -4.70 11.41 4.72
N GLY A 92 -6.01 11.25 4.60
CA GLY A 92 -6.98 12.32 4.88
C GLY A 92 -6.91 12.80 6.32
N LYS A 93 -6.86 11.87 7.28
CA LYS A 93 -6.72 12.20 8.72
C LYS A 93 -5.42 12.93 9.04
N HIS A 94 -4.37 12.71 8.25
CA HIS A 94 -3.03 13.23 8.48
C HIS A 94 -2.53 14.12 7.34
N PHE A 95 -3.45 14.72 6.58
CA PHE A 95 -3.12 15.36 5.30
C PHE A 95 -2.17 16.53 5.44
N ALA A 96 -2.35 17.35 6.48
CA ALA A 96 -1.46 18.48 6.75
C ALA A 96 0.02 18.08 6.88
N LYS A 97 0.31 16.84 7.31
CA LYS A 97 1.67 16.29 7.39
C LYS A 97 2.12 15.62 6.09
N CYS A 98 1.20 15.11 5.28
CA CYS A 98 1.53 14.42 4.03
C CYS A 98 1.77 15.41 2.88
N LEU A 99 0.99 16.50 2.83
CA LEU A 99 1.04 17.50 1.76
C LEU A 99 2.39 18.22 1.65
N SER A 100 3.06 18.44 2.78
CA SER A 100 4.34 19.15 2.83
C SER A 100 5.52 18.30 2.37
N GLU A 101 5.32 17.01 2.12
CA GLU A 101 6.40 16.10 1.72
C GLU A 101 6.53 15.98 0.21
N ARG A 102 7.78 15.88 -0.28
CA ARG A 102 8.09 15.63 -1.70
C ARG A 102 7.39 14.37 -2.21
N SER A 103 7.20 13.39 -1.34
CA SER A 103 6.55 12.11 -1.62
C SER A 103 5.12 12.26 -2.12
N PHE A 104 4.38 13.27 -1.65
CA PHE A 104 3.02 13.54 -2.14
C PHE A 104 3.06 14.17 -3.54
N ALA A 105 3.99 15.09 -3.79
CA ALA A 105 4.16 15.72 -5.09
C ALA A 105 4.62 14.74 -6.19
N SER A 106 5.27 13.63 -5.83
CA SER A 106 5.66 12.57 -6.77
C SER A 106 4.54 11.59 -7.13
N LEU A 107 3.38 11.65 -6.47
CA LEU A 107 2.26 10.79 -6.83
C LEU A 107 1.67 11.16 -8.20
N PRO A 108 1.07 10.22 -8.94
CA PRO A 108 0.25 10.51 -10.11
C PRO A 108 -0.83 11.57 -9.81
N THR A 109 -1.09 12.47 -10.76
CA THR A 109 -2.06 13.57 -10.60
C THR A 109 -3.46 13.07 -10.22
N GLU A 110 -3.86 11.90 -10.72
CA GLU A 110 -5.12 11.25 -10.35
C GLU A 110 -5.21 10.98 -8.83
N LEU A 111 -4.15 10.41 -8.23
CA LEU A 111 -4.10 10.14 -6.79
C LEU A 111 -4.05 11.42 -5.96
N GLN A 112 -3.34 12.45 -6.45
CA GLN A 112 -3.33 13.76 -5.80
C GLN A 112 -4.75 14.37 -5.78
N ASN A 113 -5.44 14.34 -6.93
CA ASN A 113 -6.82 14.82 -7.04
C ASN A 113 -7.78 14.03 -6.14
N ASN A 114 -7.66 12.71 -6.10
CA ASN A 114 -8.47 11.86 -5.22
C ASN A 114 -8.29 12.25 -3.75
N CYS A 115 -7.06 12.51 -3.31
CA CYS A 115 -6.77 12.97 -1.95
C CYS A 115 -7.42 14.33 -1.67
N LEU A 116 -7.33 15.28 -2.60
CA LEU A 116 -7.92 16.62 -2.47
C LEU A 116 -9.44 16.58 -2.41
N VAL A 117 -10.08 15.80 -3.30
CA VAL A 117 -11.54 15.63 -3.33
C VAL A 117 -12.04 15.04 -2.01
N MET A 118 -11.36 14.03 -1.48
CA MET A 118 -11.70 13.45 -0.18
C MET A 118 -11.66 14.50 0.95
N LEU A 119 -10.67 15.40 0.97
CA LEU A 119 -10.61 16.45 1.97
C LEU A 119 -11.74 17.45 1.84
N ILE A 120 -12.02 17.90 0.61
CA ILE A 120 -13.13 18.80 0.33
C ILE A 120 -14.42 18.17 0.85
N ASN A 121 -14.68 16.91 0.53
CA ASN A 121 -15.85 16.19 1.01
C ASN A 121 -15.90 16.08 2.54
N SER A 122 -14.76 15.86 3.19
CA SER A 122 -14.70 15.82 4.66
C SER A 122 -15.01 17.18 5.32
N LEU A 123 -14.62 18.28 4.68
CA LEU A 123 -14.90 19.64 5.15
C LEU A 123 -16.36 20.02 4.89
N VAL A 124 -16.90 19.70 3.71
CA VAL A 124 -18.28 19.99 3.32
C VAL A 124 -19.27 19.17 4.16
N SER A 125 -18.95 17.92 4.49
CA SER A 125 -19.79 17.09 5.37
C SER A 125 -19.77 17.52 6.85
N SER A 126 -18.87 18.44 7.23
CA SER A 126 -18.75 18.95 8.60
C SER A 126 -19.49 20.29 8.81
N ILE A 127 -20.14 20.82 7.77
CA ILE A 127 -20.98 22.02 7.77
C ILE A 127 -22.44 21.58 7.61
#